data_AF-A0A416UYY8-F1
#
_entry.id   AF-A0A416UYY8-F1
#
_cell.length_a   1.000
_cell.length_b   1.000
_cell.length_c   1.000
_cell.angle_alpha   90.00
_cell.angle_beta   90.00
_cell.angle_gamma   90.00
#
_symmetry.space_group_name_H-M   'P 1'
#
loop_
_entity.id
_entity.type
_entity.pdbx_description
1 polymer ?
#
loop_
_entity_poly.entity_id
_entity_poly.type
_entity_poly.pdbx_seq_one_letter_code
_entity_poly.pdbx_strand_id
1 'polypeptide(L)'
;MQSIAVVIFAVICFVFFRFACSADLFRKEQVDDLFTISTFLAYLNKPAWLVCYAGNALISIVGLSGAPVLVTFVLLLEWWILISVLKRFRVGEMAPLYAFLPIVLEWGTYCHPGYLLHSILSTIVALFIFWRYTYIKNKWLSMLAGLLALPVIYFLAGNRLNIFVLLVLFYETCKEPKRWLYWCLLLVAGSIVPVWMGHFYSLTQEQAYLYPHNGLPAFFPPILFCFSLLFLQMKRFREMPCRVVPVTVMTCVLLALLGSVIYTYADF
;
A
#
# COMPACT_ATOMS: atom_id res chain seq x y z
N MET A 1 14.37 -16.47 -12.91
CA MET A 1 14.06 -15.06 -13.21
C MET A 1 13.54 -14.33 -11.96
N GLN A 2 12.36 -14.66 -11.43
CA GLN A 2 11.78 -13.94 -10.28
C GLN A 2 12.66 -13.93 -9.02
N SER A 3 13.23 -15.07 -8.62
CA SER A 3 14.09 -15.13 -7.42
C SER A 3 15.37 -14.30 -7.55
N ILE A 4 15.95 -14.21 -8.74
CA ILE A 4 17.16 -13.41 -9.00
C ILE A 4 16.82 -11.91 -8.93
N ALA A 5 15.70 -11.50 -9.54
CA ALA A 5 15.23 -10.11 -9.48
C ALA A 5 14.93 -9.68 -8.03
N VAL A 6 14.35 -10.56 -7.22
CA VAL A 6 14.12 -10.33 -5.78
C VAL A 6 15.43 -10.10 -5.04
N VAL A 7 16.44 -10.94 -5.25
CA VAL A 7 17.75 -10.78 -4.61
C VAL A 7 18.42 -9.48 -5.05
N ILE A 8 18.46 -9.19 -6.34
CA ILE A 8 19.04 -7.95 -6.87
C ILE A 8 18.35 -6.72 -6.27
N PHE A 9 17.01 -6.70 -6.29
CA PHE A 9 16.25 -5.60 -5.71
C PHE A 9 16.52 -5.46 -4.21
N ALA A 10 16.51 -6.56 -3.46
CA ALA A 10 16.79 -6.54 -2.03
C ALA A 10 18.18 -5.94 -1.73
N VAL A 11 19.20 -6.34 -2.50
CA VAL A 11 20.57 -5.82 -2.33
C VAL A 11 20.63 -4.33 -2.67
N ILE A 12 20.07 -3.90 -3.80
CA ILE A 12 20.10 -2.49 -4.21
C ILE A 12 19.35 -1.61 -3.20
N CYS A 13 18.15 -2.05 -2.80
CA CYS A 13 17.30 -1.35 -1.84
C CYS A 13 18.00 -1.22 -0.47
N PHE A 14 18.60 -2.32 0.01
CA PHE A 14 19.38 -2.33 1.25
C PHE A 14 20.57 -1.36 1.19
N VAL A 15 21.38 -1.43 0.13
CA VAL A 15 22.54 -0.55 -0.07
C VAL A 15 22.09 0.91 -0.12
N PHE A 16 21.02 1.21 -0.87
CA PHE A 16 20.47 2.56 -0.96
C PHE A 16 20.07 3.10 0.41
N PHE A 17 19.24 2.39 1.17
CA PHE A 17 18.80 2.88 2.48
C PHE A 17 19.94 2.95 3.50
N ARG A 18 20.95 2.07 3.38
CA ARG A 18 22.11 2.07 4.27
C ARG A 18 23.06 3.25 4.03
N PHE A 19 23.24 3.68 2.78
CA PHE A 19 24.23 4.69 2.44
C PHE A 19 23.65 6.05 2.04
N ALA A 20 22.48 6.09 1.40
CA ALA A 20 21.87 7.33 0.90
C ALA A 20 20.89 7.98 1.89
N CYS A 21 20.20 7.22 2.75
CA CYS A 21 19.14 7.76 3.63
C CYS A 21 19.34 7.47 5.13
N SER A 22 20.47 6.90 5.55
CA SER A 22 20.59 6.21 6.86
C SER A 22 20.39 7.06 8.12
N ALA A 23 20.55 8.39 8.07
CA ALA A 23 20.46 9.23 9.26
C ALA A 23 19.02 9.59 9.69
N ASP A 24 18.04 9.55 8.77
CA ASP A 24 16.70 10.09 9.03
C ASP A 24 15.55 9.05 8.92
N LEU A 25 15.83 7.79 8.55
CA LEU A 25 14.78 6.79 8.26
C LEU A 25 13.80 6.57 9.41
N PHE A 26 14.29 6.39 10.64
CA PHE A 26 13.44 6.18 11.83
C PHE A 26 13.42 7.37 12.78
N ARG A 27 14.21 8.42 12.51
CA ARG A 27 14.20 9.62 13.37
C ARG A 27 12.88 10.40 13.26
N LYS A 28 12.15 10.21 12.16
CA LYS A 28 10.79 10.74 11.92
C LYS A 28 9.67 9.99 12.64
N GLU A 29 9.93 8.80 13.18
CA GLU A 29 8.94 7.97 13.88
C GLU A 29 9.29 7.89 15.36
N GLN A 30 8.48 8.54 16.20
CA GLN A 30 8.72 8.63 17.63
C GLN A 30 8.34 7.31 18.31
N VAL A 31 9.33 6.61 18.87
CA VAL A 31 9.14 5.33 19.57
C VAL A 31 8.93 5.62 21.05
N ASP A 32 7.67 5.70 21.47
CA ASP A 32 7.32 5.67 22.89
C ASP A 32 7.40 4.24 23.45
N ASP A 33 7.32 4.09 24.76
CA ASP A 33 7.48 2.82 25.48
C ASP A 33 6.31 1.82 25.20
N LEU A 34 6.45 1.04 24.13
CA LEU A 34 5.38 0.27 23.45
C LEU A 34 4.80 -0.92 24.21
N PHE A 35 5.46 -1.38 25.27
CA PHE A 35 5.15 -2.68 25.90
C PHE A 35 4.30 -2.57 27.17
N THR A 36 3.70 -1.40 27.41
CA THR A 36 2.77 -1.18 28.53
C THR A 36 1.32 -1.30 28.07
N ILE A 37 0.43 -1.83 28.93
CA ILE A 37 -1.00 -1.97 28.60
C ILE A 37 -1.64 -0.60 28.34
N SER A 38 -1.21 0.44 29.05
CA SER A 38 -1.70 1.81 28.88
C SER A 38 -1.37 2.40 27.51
N THR A 39 -0.16 2.18 27.00
CA THR A 39 0.22 2.66 25.66
C THR A 39 -0.51 1.88 24.57
N PHE A 40 -0.66 0.57 24.71
CA PHE A 40 -1.48 -0.24 23.78
C PHE A 40 -2.93 0.27 23.70
N LEU A 41 -3.56 0.55 24.85
CA LEU A 41 -4.91 1.11 24.89
C LEU A 41 -4.98 2.51 24.25
N ALA A 42 -3.92 3.32 24.35
CA ALA A 42 -3.86 4.62 23.69
C ALA A 42 -3.87 4.49 22.15
N TYR A 43 -3.28 3.44 21.57
CA TYR A 43 -3.37 3.19 20.13
C TYR A 43 -4.81 2.85 19.69
N LEU A 44 -5.59 2.15 20.51
CA LEU A 44 -6.99 1.81 20.21
C LEU A 44 -7.91 3.04 20.20
N ASN A 45 -7.50 4.15 20.82
CA ASN A 45 -8.22 5.41 20.82
C ASN A 45 -8.06 6.20 19.51
N LYS A 46 -7.39 5.65 18.50
CA LYS A 46 -7.28 6.21 17.16
C LYS A 46 -7.55 5.13 16.11
N PRO A 47 -8.01 5.50 14.90
CA PRO A 47 -8.09 4.54 13.80
C PRO A 47 -6.68 4.11 13.39
N ALA A 48 -6.58 3.13 12.49
CA ALA A 48 -5.30 2.55 12.05
C ALA A 48 -4.39 1.99 13.16
N TRP A 49 -4.95 1.62 14.32
CA TRP A 49 -4.17 1.26 15.51
C TRP A 49 -3.18 0.13 15.24
N LEU A 50 -3.58 -0.88 14.45
CA LEU A 50 -2.76 -2.07 14.18
C LEU A 50 -1.48 -1.66 13.46
N VAL A 51 -1.63 -0.83 12.44
CA VAL A 51 -0.51 -0.40 11.61
C VAL A 51 0.38 0.60 12.35
N CYS A 52 -0.21 1.49 13.15
CA CYS A 52 0.54 2.40 14.02
C CYS A 52 1.34 1.63 15.08
N TYR A 53 0.70 0.70 15.79
CA TYR A 53 1.35 -0.12 16.81
C TYR A 53 2.41 -1.04 16.21
N ALA A 54 2.08 -1.76 15.12
CA ALA A 54 3.01 -2.69 14.48
C ALA A 54 4.23 -1.97 13.90
N GLY A 55 4.06 -0.81 13.27
CA GLY A 55 5.20 -0.03 12.76
C GLY A 55 6.14 0.39 13.88
N ASN A 56 5.60 0.95 14.97
CA ASN A 56 6.41 1.39 16.10
C ASN A 56 7.07 0.22 16.84
N ALA A 57 6.37 -0.91 16.99
CA ALA A 57 6.93 -2.14 17.54
C ALA A 57 8.08 -2.69 16.68
N LEU A 58 7.92 -2.73 15.35
CA LEU A 58 8.97 -3.19 14.44
C LEU A 58 10.21 -2.29 14.49
N ILE A 59 10.02 -0.97 14.53
CA ILE A 59 11.11 -0.01 14.67
C ILE A 59 11.83 -0.19 16.00
N SER A 60 11.09 -0.36 17.11
CA SER A 60 11.64 -0.58 18.44
C SER A 60 12.48 -1.85 18.54
N ILE A 61 11.98 -2.96 17.96
CA ILE A 61 12.67 -4.27 17.98
C ILE A 61 13.95 -4.24 17.14
N VAL A 62 13.89 -3.62 15.95
CA VAL A 62 15.00 -3.63 15.00
C VAL A 62 16.05 -2.58 15.33
N GLY A 63 15.62 -1.45 15.90
CA GLY A 63 16.47 -0.30 16.16
C GLY A 63 16.93 0.43 14.89
N LEU A 64 17.61 1.56 15.09
CA LEU A 64 18.12 2.42 14.01
C LEU A 64 19.11 1.70 13.08
N SER A 65 19.94 0.81 13.62
CA SER A 65 20.96 0.10 12.84
C SER A 65 20.37 -0.88 11.82
N GLY A 66 19.21 -1.46 12.13
CA GLY A 66 18.49 -2.39 11.24
C GLY A 66 17.45 -1.73 10.33
N ALA A 67 17.34 -0.40 10.34
CA ALA A 67 16.35 0.33 9.53
C ALA A 67 16.36 -0.03 8.03
N PRO A 68 17.52 -0.11 7.35
CA PRO A 68 17.57 -0.49 5.95
C PRO A 68 17.04 -1.91 5.70
N VAL A 69 17.27 -2.84 6.64
CA VAL A 69 16.79 -4.23 6.54
C VAL A 69 15.27 -4.26 6.64
N LEU A 70 14.71 -3.56 7.64
CA LEU A 70 13.27 -3.55 7.87
C LEU A 70 12.52 -2.95 6.68
N VAL A 71 12.93 -1.79 6.19
CA VAL A 71 12.27 -1.12 5.04
C VAL A 71 12.37 -1.99 3.79
N THR A 72 13.55 -2.56 3.51
CA THR A 72 13.73 -3.50 2.38
C THR A 72 12.79 -4.69 2.49
N PHE A 73 12.68 -5.29 3.68
CA PHE A 73 11.79 -6.42 3.92
C PHE A 73 10.31 -6.05 3.72
N VAL A 74 9.88 -4.89 4.21
CA VAL A 74 8.49 -4.41 4.08
C VAL A 74 8.16 -4.14 2.60
N LEU A 75 9.05 -3.52 1.83
CA LEU A 75 8.85 -3.31 0.39
C LEU A 75 8.80 -4.63 -0.40
N LEU A 76 9.60 -5.63 -0.02
CA LEU A 76 9.53 -6.97 -0.61
C LEU A 76 8.19 -7.67 -0.30
N LEU A 77 7.70 -7.53 0.94
CA LEU A 77 6.40 -8.05 1.34
C LEU A 77 5.28 -7.40 0.52
N GLU A 78 5.32 -6.07 0.39
CA GLU A 78 4.38 -5.32 -0.44
C GLU A 78 4.43 -5.80 -1.90
N TRP A 79 5.63 -5.97 -2.46
CA TRP A 79 5.78 -6.49 -3.83
C TRP A 79 5.09 -7.82 -4.04
N TRP A 80 5.32 -8.74 -3.11
CA TRP A 80 4.77 -10.08 -3.18
C TRP A 80 3.23 -10.06 -3.12
N ILE A 81 2.64 -9.21 -2.26
CA ILE A 81 1.18 -9.05 -2.19
C ILE A 81 0.64 -8.40 -3.47
N LEU A 82 1.29 -7.34 -3.98
CA LEU A 82 0.88 -6.68 -5.23
C LEU A 82 0.88 -7.65 -6.41
N ILE A 83 1.91 -8.49 -6.55
CA ILE A 83 1.94 -9.57 -7.56
C ILE A 83 0.74 -10.50 -7.39
N SER A 84 0.46 -10.90 -6.14
CA SER A 84 -0.65 -11.80 -5.82
C SER A 84 -2.02 -11.18 -6.15
N VAL A 85 -2.17 -9.87 -5.93
CA VAL A 85 -3.34 -9.08 -6.32
C VAL A 85 -3.47 -8.98 -7.84
N LEU A 86 -2.40 -8.64 -8.57
CA LEU A 86 -2.42 -8.56 -10.04
C LEU A 86 -2.77 -9.89 -10.70
N LYS A 87 -2.31 -11.01 -10.14
CA LYS A 87 -2.72 -12.35 -10.60
C LYS A 87 -4.22 -12.58 -10.47
N ARG A 88 -4.92 -11.95 -9.51
CA ARG A 88 -6.40 -11.99 -9.42
C ARG A 88 -7.08 -11.25 -10.55
N PHE A 89 -6.45 -10.22 -11.08
CA PHE A 89 -6.87 -9.51 -12.30
C PHE A 89 -6.48 -10.24 -13.60
N ARG A 90 -5.94 -11.48 -13.50
CA ARG A 90 -5.47 -12.28 -14.66
C ARG A 90 -4.38 -11.58 -15.47
N VAL A 91 -3.57 -10.76 -14.82
CA VAL A 91 -2.37 -10.20 -15.42
C VAL A 91 -1.38 -11.34 -15.70
N GLY A 92 -0.81 -11.35 -16.90
CA GLY A 92 0.09 -12.39 -17.38
C GLY A 92 1.48 -12.32 -16.74
N GLU A 93 2.48 -12.75 -17.50
CA GLU A 93 3.86 -12.93 -17.02
C GLU A 93 4.53 -11.63 -16.54
N MET A 94 4.07 -10.48 -17.05
CA MET A 94 4.58 -9.14 -16.71
C MET A 94 4.09 -8.62 -15.35
N ALA A 95 3.23 -9.36 -14.62
CA ALA A 95 2.71 -8.95 -13.32
C ALA A 95 3.79 -8.46 -12.32
N PRO A 96 4.97 -9.09 -12.19
CA PRO A 96 6.02 -8.60 -11.30
C PRO A 96 6.54 -7.21 -11.65
N LEU A 97 6.65 -6.89 -12.94
CA LEU A 97 7.14 -5.58 -13.40
C LEU A 97 6.09 -4.49 -13.19
N TYR A 98 4.81 -4.79 -13.44
CA TYR A 98 3.73 -3.84 -13.14
C TYR A 98 3.56 -3.60 -11.64
N ALA A 99 3.70 -4.65 -10.81
CA ALA A 99 3.70 -4.50 -9.35
C ALA A 99 4.86 -3.64 -8.85
N PHE A 100 5.94 -3.49 -9.63
CA PHE A 100 7.10 -2.68 -9.26
C PHE A 100 6.85 -1.17 -9.40
N LEU A 101 5.86 -0.73 -10.20
CA LEU A 101 5.52 0.69 -10.36
C LEU A 101 5.25 1.41 -9.04
N PRO A 102 4.25 0.97 -8.22
CA PRO A 102 4.00 1.61 -6.94
C PRO A 102 5.20 1.47 -5.98
N ILE A 103 5.97 0.39 -6.06
CA ILE A 103 7.10 0.13 -5.15
C ILE A 103 8.26 1.07 -5.40
N VAL A 104 8.57 1.36 -6.65
CA VAL A 104 9.60 2.37 -6.98
C VAL A 104 9.19 3.74 -6.45
N LEU A 105 7.89 4.06 -6.49
CA LEU A 105 7.38 5.29 -5.93
C LEU A 105 7.40 5.28 -4.40
N GLU A 106 6.98 4.19 -3.74
CA GLU A 106 7.11 3.96 -2.28
C GLU A 106 8.58 4.13 -1.85
N TRP A 107 9.51 3.49 -2.56
CA TRP A 107 10.94 3.55 -2.29
C TRP A 107 11.46 4.98 -2.33
N GLY A 108 11.21 5.72 -3.42
CA GLY A 108 11.69 7.09 -3.53
C GLY A 108 10.96 8.05 -2.58
N THR A 109 9.65 7.89 -2.38
CA THR A 109 8.88 8.75 -1.45
C THR A 109 9.21 8.48 0.01
N TYR A 110 9.72 7.29 0.36
CA TYR A 110 10.19 6.99 1.72
C TYR A 110 11.35 7.90 2.17
N CYS A 111 12.09 8.50 1.23
CA CYS A 111 13.12 9.49 1.52
C CYS A 111 12.53 10.79 2.09
N HIS A 112 11.24 11.08 1.83
CA HIS A 112 10.58 12.27 2.34
C HIS A 112 10.34 12.17 3.86
N PRO A 113 10.58 13.24 4.64
CA PRO A 113 10.40 13.24 6.09
C PRO A 113 8.95 12.97 6.54
N GLY A 114 7.95 13.34 5.73
CA GLY A 114 6.54 13.10 6.03
C GLY A 114 6.02 11.69 5.68
N TYR A 115 6.83 10.85 5.03
CA TYR A 115 6.40 9.51 4.59
C TYR A 115 6.79 8.45 5.61
N LEU A 116 5.80 7.83 6.25
CA LEU A 116 5.99 6.95 7.40
C LEU A 116 5.96 5.46 6.99
N LEU A 117 6.63 4.58 7.74
CA LEU A 117 6.57 3.13 7.58
C LEU A 117 5.13 2.60 7.74
N HIS A 118 4.37 3.23 8.62
CA HIS A 118 2.93 2.97 8.79
C HIS A 118 2.15 3.12 7.47
N SER A 119 2.61 3.98 6.55
CA SER A 119 1.99 4.14 5.23
C SER A 119 2.02 2.86 4.41
N ILE A 120 3.20 2.22 4.36
CA ILE A 120 3.47 1.01 3.60
C ILE A 120 2.72 -0.16 4.22
N LEU A 121 2.84 -0.29 5.55
CA LEU A 121 2.13 -1.32 6.31
C LEU A 121 0.61 -1.22 6.15
N SER A 122 0.08 0.00 6.07
CA SER A 122 -1.34 0.23 5.84
C SER A 122 -1.78 -0.23 4.46
N THR A 123 -0.97 0.04 3.42
CA THR A 123 -1.18 -0.46 2.06
C THR A 123 -1.17 -1.99 2.04
N ILE A 124 -0.19 -2.62 2.72
CA ILE A 124 -0.06 -4.07 2.86
C ILE A 124 -1.31 -4.70 3.48
N VAL A 125 -1.82 -4.13 4.59
CA VAL A 125 -3.04 -4.63 5.25
C VAL A 125 -4.25 -4.51 4.33
N ALA A 126 -4.44 -3.37 3.66
CA ALA A 126 -5.56 -3.17 2.74
C ALA A 126 -5.51 -4.14 1.55
N LEU A 127 -4.33 -4.33 0.95
CA LEU A 127 -4.12 -5.28 -0.14
C LEU A 127 -4.33 -6.72 0.31
N PHE A 128 -3.91 -7.08 1.52
CA PHE A 128 -4.12 -8.42 2.07
C PHE A 128 -5.62 -8.71 2.26
N ILE A 129 -6.37 -7.77 2.84
CA ILE A 129 -7.83 -7.91 3.02
C ILE A 129 -8.52 -7.99 1.66
N PHE A 130 -8.13 -7.17 0.69
CA PHE A 130 -8.62 -7.28 -0.69
C PHE A 130 -8.31 -8.65 -1.30
N TRP A 131 -7.07 -9.13 -1.16
CA TRP A 131 -6.69 -10.44 -1.67
C TRP A 131 -7.55 -11.55 -1.08
N ARG A 132 -7.86 -11.50 0.23
CA ARG A 132 -8.81 -12.42 0.89
C ARG A 132 -10.23 -12.28 0.33
N TYR A 133 -10.71 -11.06 0.10
CA TYR A 133 -12.01 -10.78 -0.50
C TYR A 133 -12.17 -11.48 -1.86
N THR A 134 -11.12 -11.50 -2.71
CA THR A 134 -11.21 -12.11 -4.05
C THR A 134 -11.53 -13.61 -4.06
N TYR A 135 -11.36 -14.32 -2.94
CA TYR A 135 -11.71 -15.75 -2.82
C TYR A 135 -13.21 -16.00 -2.64
N ILE A 136 -13.99 -14.96 -2.33
CA ILE A 136 -15.43 -15.09 -2.08
C ILE A 136 -16.16 -15.25 -3.41
N LYS A 137 -16.71 -16.45 -3.65
CA LYS A 137 -17.45 -16.76 -4.88
C LYS A 137 -18.92 -16.31 -4.84
N ASN A 138 -19.55 -16.43 -3.67
CA ASN A 138 -20.97 -16.11 -3.48
C ASN A 138 -21.20 -14.59 -3.55
N LYS A 139 -22.20 -14.17 -4.36
CA LYS A 139 -22.51 -12.77 -4.63
C LYS A 139 -22.93 -12.00 -3.37
N TRP A 140 -23.84 -12.57 -2.60
CA TRP A 140 -24.35 -11.97 -1.36
C TRP A 140 -23.26 -11.88 -0.30
N LEU A 141 -22.48 -12.95 -0.15
CA LEU A 141 -21.36 -12.96 0.80
C LEU A 141 -20.27 -11.96 0.38
N SER A 142 -20.01 -11.80 -0.93
CA SER A 142 -19.06 -10.80 -1.44
C SER A 142 -19.53 -9.39 -1.12
N MET A 143 -20.81 -9.08 -1.34
CA MET A 143 -21.38 -7.79 -1.00
C MET A 143 -21.26 -7.51 0.52
N LEU A 144 -21.69 -8.46 1.35
CA LEU A 144 -21.63 -8.33 2.81
C LEU A 144 -20.19 -8.18 3.29
N ALA A 145 -19.27 -9.03 2.82
CA ALA A 145 -17.86 -8.99 3.20
C ALA A 145 -17.19 -7.68 2.78
N GLY A 146 -17.50 -7.17 1.57
CA GLY A 146 -16.94 -5.90 1.10
C GLY A 146 -17.39 -4.72 1.95
N LEU A 147 -18.65 -4.71 2.39
CA LEU A 147 -19.19 -3.64 3.26
C LEU A 147 -18.69 -3.73 4.69
N LEU A 148 -18.64 -4.94 5.26
CA LEU A 148 -18.09 -5.17 6.60
C LEU A 148 -16.58 -4.95 6.65
N ALA A 149 -15.86 -5.14 5.53
CA ALA A 149 -14.44 -4.85 5.44
C ALA A 149 -14.13 -3.36 5.58
N LEU A 150 -15.05 -2.45 5.23
CA LEU A 150 -14.82 -1.00 5.32
C LEU A 150 -14.50 -0.56 6.76
N PRO A 151 -15.38 -0.74 7.76
CA PRO A 151 -15.06 -0.35 9.13
C PRO A 151 -13.85 -1.10 9.69
N VAL A 152 -13.65 -2.37 9.30
CA VAL A 152 -12.48 -3.16 9.72
C VAL A 152 -11.18 -2.57 9.18
N ILE A 153 -11.12 -2.21 7.90
CA ILE A 153 -9.92 -1.61 7.29
C ILE A 153 -9.68 -0.23 7.89
N TYR A 154 -10.72 0.58 8.09
CA TYR A 154 -10.54 1.89 8.72
C TYR A 154 -9.99 1.75 10.16
N PHE A 155 -10.49 0.77 10.92
CA PHE A 155 -9.98 0.48 12.25
C PHE A 155 -8.52 0.03 12.25
N LEU A 156 -8.13 -0.87 11.34
CA LEU A 156 -6.79 -1.48 11.32
C LEU A 156 -5.74 -0.65 10.59
N ALA A 157 -6.13 0.02 9.50
CA ALA A 157 -5.26 0.64 8.50
C ALA A 157 -5.65 2.11 8.19
N GLY A 158 -6.82 2.59 8.65
CA GLY A 158 -7.25 3.97 8.44
C GLY A 158 -7.63 4.24 6.98
N ASN A 159 -7.09 5.33 6.44
CA ASN A 159 -7.45 5.84 5.12
C ASN A 159 -7.16 4.90 3.93
N ARG A 160 -6.35 3.84 4.09
CA ARG A 160 -6.15 2.84 3.01
C ARG A 160 -7.42 2.06 2.64
N LEU A 161 -8.50 2.26 3.37
CA LEU A 161 -9.88 1.97 2.94
C LEU A 161 -10.17 2.43 1.51
N ASN A 162 -9.73 3.63 1.12
CA ASN A 162 -10.05 4.19 -0.20
C ASN A 162 -9.49 3.31 -1.34
N ILE A 163 -8.29 2.78 -1.16
CA ILE A 163 -7.66 1.86 -2.12
C ILE A 163 -8.43 0.55 -2.17
N PHE A 164 -8.82 0.01 -1.02
CA PHE A 164 -9.65 -1.20 -0.98
C PHE A 164 -10.96 -1.02 -1.77
N VAL A 165 -11.66 0.10 -1.59
CA VAL A 165 -12.88 0.43 -2.34
C VAL A 165 -12.62 0.42 -3.84
N LEU A 166 -11.57 1.11 -4.31
CA LEU A 166 -11.20 1.14 -5.73
C LEU A 166 -10.85 -0.24 -6.29
N LEU A 167 -10.09 -1.05 -5.54
CA LEU A 167 -9.73 -2.41 -5.94
C LEU A 167 -10.95 -3.33 -6.08
N VAL A 168 -11.89 -3.25 -5.12
CA VAL A 168 -13.15 -4.00 -5.19
C VAL A 168 -13.98 -3.58 -6.41
N LEU A 169 -14.07 -2.28 -6.68
CA LEU A 169 -14.76 -1.78 -7.87
C LEU A 169 -14.13 -2.29 -9.16
N PHE A 170 -12.81 -2.20 -9.32
CA PHE A 170 -12.12 -2.72 -10.50
C PHE A 170 -12.27 -4.24 -10.66
N TYR A 171 -12.28 -4.98 -9.55
CA TYR A 171 -12.43 -6.43 -9.60
C TYR A 171 -13.85 -6.87 -9.97
N GLU A 172 -14.86 -6.27 -9.33
CA GLU A 172 -16.26 -6.62 -9.58
C GLU A 172 -16.76 -6.11 -10.94
N THR A 173 -16.27 -4.96 -11.43
CA THR A 173 -16.55 -4.50 -12.81
C THR A 173 -16.03 -5.47 -13.86
N CYS A 174 -14.85 -6.06 -13.65
CA CYS A 174 -14.31 -7.11 -14.53
C CYS A 174 -15.11 -8.42 -14.48
N LYS A 175 -15.78 -8.72 -13.35
CA LYS A 175 -16.50 -9.98 -13.12
C LYS A 175 -17.96 -9.89 -13.58
N GLU A 176 -18.69 -8.86 -13.16
CA GLU A 176 -20.11 -8.65 -13.46
C GLU A 176 -20.44 -7.17 -13.61
N PRO A 177 -20.58 -6.64 -14.85
CA PRO A 177 -20.75 -5.20 -15.09
C PRO A 177 -22.13 -4.62 -14.71
N LYS A 178 -23.06 -5.45 -14.23
CA LYS A 178 -24.46 -5.02 -13.94
C LYS A 178 -24.72 -4.70 -12.46
N ARG A 179 -23.70 -4.77 -11.58
CA ARG A 179 -23.85 -4.56 -10.14
C ARG A 179 -23.69 -3.10 -9.69
N TRP A 180 -24.19 -2.17 -10.48
CA TRP A 180 -24.04 -0.73 -10.23
C TRP A 180 -24.54 -0.31 -8.84
N LEU A 181 -25.64 -0.92 -8.33
CA LEU A 181 -26.17 -0.63 -7.00
C LEU A 181 -25.14 -0.96 -5.90
N TYR A 182 -24.47 -2.11 -6.00
CA TYR A 182 -23.42 -2.48 -5.05
C TYR A 182 -22.23 -1.51 -5.15
N TRP A 183 -21.85 -1.09 -6.35
CA TRP A 183 -20.76 -0.13 -6.55
C TRP A 183 -21.09 1.23 -5.93
N CYS A 184 -22.30 1.74 -6.15
CA CYS A 184 -22.79 2.97 -5.52
C CYS A 184 -22.79 2.83 -4.00
N LEU A 185 -23.29 1.72 -3.48
CA LEU A 185 -23.36 1.48 -2.05
C LEU A 185 -21.95 1.38 -1.43
N LEU A 186 -21.01 0.72 -2.09
CA LEU A 186 -19.61 0.64 -1.67
C LEU A 186 -18.92 2.01 -1.66
N LEU A 187 -19.15 2.84 -2.69
CA LEU A 187 -18.62 4.21 -2.77
C LEU A 187 -19.18 5.10 -1.66
N VAL A 188 -20.51 5.10 -1.49
CA VAL A 188 -21.18 5.88 -0.45
C VAL A 188 -20.71 5.44 0.93
N ALA A 189 -20.69 4.13 1.21
CA ALA A 189 -20.20 3.61 2.47
C ALA A 189 -18.71 3.94 2.67
N GLY A 190 -17.88 3.84 1.63
CA GLY A 190 -16.46 4.19 1.69
C GLY A 190 -16.22 5.66 2.04
N SER A 191 -17.07 6.57 1.55
CA SER A 191 -17.00 7.98 1.90
C SER A 191 -17.54 8.29 3.30
N ILE A 192 -18.59 7.59 3.75
CA ILE A 192 -19.24 7.84 5.05
C ILE A 192 -18.45 7.22 6.22
N VAL A 193 -17.90 6.02 6.06
CA VAL A 193 -17.24 5.26 7.13
C VAL A 193 -16.13 6.06 7.84
N PRO A 194 -15.20 6.74 7.13
CA PRO A 194 -14.19 7.56 7.78
C PRO A 194 -14.77 8.66 8.67
N VAL A 195 -15.80 9.37 8.20
CA VAL A 195 -16.46 10.45 8.95
C VAL A 195 -17.21 9.89 10.16
N TRP A 196 -17.99 8.83 9.94
CA TRP A 196 -18.77 8.20 10.99
C TRP A 196 -17.87 7.60 12.09
N MET A 197 -16.82 6.88 11.70
CA MET A 197 -15.87 6.32 12.67
C MET A 197 -14.98 7.38 13.29
N GLY A 198 -14.59 8.41 12.53
CA GLY A 198 -13.81 9.55 13.01
C GLY A 198 -14.47 10.28 14.17
N HIS A 199 -15.81 10.30 14.23
CA HIS A 199 -16.56 10.83 15.37
C HIS A 199 -16.22 10.12 16.69
N PHE A 200 -16.06 8.79 16.70
CA PHE A 200 -15.68 8.06 17.92
C PHE A 200 -14.26 8.36 18.39
N TYR A 201 -13.42 8.87 17.49
CA TYR A 201 -12.02 9.21 17.76
C TYR A 201 -11.77 10.71 17.93
N SER A 202 -12.83 11.53 17.94
CA SER A 202 -12.75 12.99 18.01
C SER A 202 -11.84 13.61 16.93
N LEU A 203 -11.82 13.02 15.73
CA LEU A 203 -11.05 13.52 14.59
C LEU A 203 -11.82 14.61 13.84
N THR A 204 -11.10 15.59 13.29
CA THR A 204 -11.70 16.49 12.30
C THR A 204 -12.03 15.73 11.02
N GLN A 205 -12.92 16.29 10.19
CA GLN A 205 -13.32 15.65 8.93
C GLN A 205 -12.12 15.41 8.00
N GLU A 206 -11.20 16.38 7.89
CA GLU A 206 -9.98 16.22 7.09
C GLU A 206 -9.08 15.13 7.67
N GLN A 207 -8.88 15.12 8.98
CA GLN A 207 -8.07 14.09 9.64
C GLN A 207 -8.67 12.70 9.46
N ALA A 208 -9.98 12.54 9.51
CA ALA A 208 -10.64 11.27 9.27
C ALA A 208 -10.31 10.68 7.89
N TYR A 209 -10.15 11.51 6.86
CA TYR A 209 -9.76 11.04 5.53
C TYR A 209 -8.25 10.88 5.33
N LEU A 210 -7.40 11.50 6.14
CA LEU A 210 -5.94 11.46 5.95
C LEU A 210 -5.25 10.45 6.87
N TYR A 211 -5.78 10.23 8.08
CA TYR A 211 -5.14 9.47 9.14
C TYR A 211 -4.75 8.03 8.70
N PRO A 212 -3.57 7.51 9.10
CA PRO A 212 -2.53 8.11 9.96
C PRO A 212 -1.50 9.01 9.25
N HIS A 213 -1.75 9.41 8.01
CA HIS A 213 -0.72 9.96 7.14
C HIS A 213 -0.65 11.48 7.22
N ASN A 214 0.58 12.00 7.28
CA ASN A 214 0.84 13.43 7.33
C ASN A 214 1.24 13.92 5.92
N GLY A 215 0.24 14.07 5.04
CA GLY A 215 0.43 14.71 3.74
C GLY A 215 0.05 13.87 2.52
N LEU A 216 0.04 14.53 1.36
CA LEU A 216 -0.31 13.96 0.07
C LEU A 216 0.65 12.90 -0.48
N PRO A 217 1.98 12.93 -0.21
CA PRO A 217 2.90 11.93 -0.76
C PRO A 217 2.53 10.49 -0.43
N ALA A 218 1.92 10.26 0.74
CA ALA A 218 1.40 8.95 1.16
C ALA A 218 0.41 8.34 0.16
N PHE A 219 -0.32 9.15 -0.60
CA PHE A 219 -1.36 8.68 -1.52
C PHE A 219 -0.82 8.29 -2.90
N PHE A 220 0.34 8.80 -3.29
CA PHE A 220 0.81 8.66 -4.66
C PHE A 220 1.07 7.20 -5.07
N PRO A 221 1.73 6.36 -4.26
CA PRO A 221 2.00 4.98 -4.70
C PRO A 221 0.74 4.14 -4.92
N PRO A 222 -0.25 4.14 -4.01
CA PRO A 222 -1.47 3.39 -4.25
C PRO A 222 -2.37 3.97 -5.35
N ILE A 223 -2.35 5.30 -5.53
CA ILE A 223 -3.04 5.94 -6.67
C ILE A 223 -2.40 5.49 -7.98
N LEU A 224 -1.06 5.50 -8.07
CA LEU A 224 -0.34 5.00 -9.24
C LEU A 224 -0.67 3.53 -9.51
N PHE A 225 -0.79 2.71 -8.46
CA PHE A 225 -1.24 1.33 -8.60
C PHE A 225 -2.65 1.24 -9.20
N CYS A 226 -3.61 2.02 -8.68
CA CYS A 226 -4.97 2.06 -9.21
C CYS A 226 -5.01 2.52 -10.68
N PHE A 227 -4.22 3.53 -11.06
CA PHE A 227 -4.08 3.94 -12.46
C PHE A 227 -3.46 2.84 -13.32
N SER A 228 -2.43 2.16 -12.84
CA SER A 228 -1.83 1.02 -13.56
C SER A 228 -2.86 -0.07 -13.81
N LEU A 229 -3.77 -0.34 -12.87
CA LEU A 229 -4.85 -1.30 -13.04
C LEU A 229 -5.83 -0.88 -14.14
N LEU A 230 -6.15 0.41 -14.28
CA LEU A 230 -6.97 0.91 -15.39
C LEU A 230 -6.32 0.60 -16.75
N PHE A 231 -5.02 0.86 -16.90
CA PHE A 231 -4.29 0.48 -18.13
C PHE A 231 -4.29 -1.04 -18.35
N LEU A 232 -4.19 -1.83 -17.29
CA LEU A 232 -4.23 -3.29 -17.33
C LEU A 232 -5.62 -3.87 -17.60
N GLN A 233 -6.69 -3.06 -17.62
CA GLN A 233 -7.99 -3.53 -18.14
C GLN A 233 -7.92 -3.79 -19.65
N MET A 234 -7.02 -3.12 -20.37
CA MET A 234 -6.78 -3.40 -21.78
C MET A 234 -6.08 -4.75 -21.96
N LYS A 235 -6.73 -5.64 -22.73
CA LYS A 235 -6.24 -7.00 -23.02
C LYS A 235 -4.78 -7.02 -23.51
N ARG A 236 -4.40 -6.04 -24.35
CA ARG A 236 -3.05 -5.88 -24.93
C ARG A 236 -1.95 -5.74 -23.87
N PHE A 237 -2.21 -5.02 -22.79
CA PHE A 237 -1.23 -4.82 -21.71
C PHE A 237 -1.29 -5.93 -20.67
N ARG A 238 -2.50 -6.45 -20.40
CA ARG A 238 -2.73 -7.54 -19.45
C ARG A 238 -2.05 -8.84 -19.85
N GLU A 239 -2.14 -9.19 -21.13
CA GLU A 239 -1.66 -10.47 -21.69
C GLU A 239 -0.32 -10.29 -22.41
N MET A 240 0.38 -9.18 -22.16
CA MET A 240 1.66 -8.89 -22.79
C MET A 240 2.68 -9.98 -22.41
N PRO A 241 3.30 -10.65 -23.40
CA PRO A 241 4.27 -11.71 -23.13
C PRO A 241 5.57 -11.12 -22.58
N CYS A 242 6.29 -11.89 -21.77
CA CYS A 242 7.60 -11.50 -21.23
C CYS A 242 8.67 -11.55 -22.33
N ARG A 243 8.71 -10.52 -23.19
CA ARG A 243 9.70 -10.36 -24.27
C ARG A 243 10.70 -9.25 -23.92
N VAL A 244 11.87 -9.28 -24.56
CA VAL A 244 12.96 -8.32 -24.29
C VAL A 244 12.51 -6.86 -24.46
N VAL A 245 11.79 -6.53 -25.53
CA VAL A 245 11.33 -5.15 -25.80
C VAL A 245 10.38 -4.59 -24.73
N PRO A 246 9.25 -5.23 -24.38
CA PRO A 246 8.37 -4.69 -23.34
C PRO A 246 9.03 -4.66 -21.95
N VAL A 247 9.89 -5.63 -21.64
CA VAL A 247 10.66 -5.65 -20.39
C VAL A 247 11.65 -4.50 -20.32
N THR A 248 12.39 -4.23 -21.41
CA THR A 248 13.35 -3.12 -21.46
C THR A 248 12.66 -1.77 -21.36
N VAL A 249 11.58 -1.54 -22.13
CA VAL A 249 10.79 -0.30 -22.04
C VAL A 249 10.27 -0.08 -20.62
N MET A 250 9.68 -1.12 -20.01
CA MET A 250 9.14 -1.02 -18.64
C MET A 250 10.26 -0.73 -17.62
N THR A 251 11.40 -1.41 -17.74
CA THR A 251 12.57 -1.16 -16.88
C THR A 251 13.08 0.27 -17.03
N CYS A 252 13.17 0.81 -18.26
CA CYS A 252 13.55 2.20 -18.49
C CYS A 252 12.58 3.18 -17.83
N VAL A 253 11.26 2.93 -17.92
CA VAL A 253 10.24 3.75 -17.24
C VAL A 253 10.42 3.70 -15.72
N LEU A 254 10.66 2.51 -15.16
CA LEU A 254 10.89 2.34 -13.71
C LEU A 254 12.16 3.07 -13.25
N LEU A 255 13.25 2.99 -14.01
CA LEU A 255 14.50 3.70 -13.70
C LEU A 255 14.34 5.22 -13.81
N ALA A 256 13.64 5.71 -14.84
CA ALA A 256 13.36 7.13 -15.00
C ALA A 256 12.48 7.66 -13.84
N LEU A 257 11.47 6.89 -13.43
CA LEU A 257 10.61 7.22 -12.30
C LEU A 257 11.41 7.23 -10.99
N LEU A 258 12.25 6.22 -10.75
CA LEU A 258 13.14 6.18 -9.59
C LEU A 258 14.06 7.39 -9.54
N GLY A 259 14.74 7.69 -10.65
CA GLY A 259 15.66 8.83 -10.76
C GLY A 259 14.95 10.16 -10.53
N SER A 260 13.75 10.34 -11.09
CA SER A 260 12.94 11.54 -10.87
C SER A 260 12.55 11.70 -9.40
N VAL A 261 12.11 10.62 -8.75
CA VAL A 261 11.63 10.68 -7.36
C VAL A 261 12.78 10.93 -6.40
N ILE A 262 13.92 10.25 -6.60
CA ILE A 262 15.14 10.52 -5.83
C ILE A 262 15.58 11.97 -6.04
N TYR A 263 15.63 12.47 -7.27
CA TYR A 263 15.99 13.86 -7.53
C TYR A 263 15.08 14.87 -6.83
N THR A 264 13.77 14.58 -6.71
CA THR A 264 12.82 15.49 -6.05
C THR A 264 12.84 15.44 -4.53
N TYR A 265 13.28 14.34 -3.91
CA TYR A 265 13.16 14.11 -2.46
C TYR A 265 14.49 13.88 -1.74
N ALA A 266 15.56 13.57 -2.47
CA ALA A 266 16.91 13.59 -1.92
C ALA A 266 17.44 15.02 -2.08
N ASP A 267 17.42 15.78 -0.99
CA ASP A 267 18.24 16.99 -0.88
C ASP A 267 19.70 16.54 -0.91
N PHE A 268 20.34 16.63 -2.08
CA PHE A 268 21.79 16.50 -2.24
C PHE A 268 22.49 17.82 -1.95
#